data_AF-E1QI22-F1
#
_entry.id   AF-E1QI22-F1
#
_cell.length_a   1.000
_cell.length_b   1.000
_cell.length_c   1.000
_cell.angle_alpha   90.00
_cell.angle_beta   90.00
_cell.angle_gamma   90.00
#
_symmetry.space_group_name_H-M   'P 1'
#
loop_
_entity.id
_entity.type
_entity.pdbx_description
1 polymer ?
#
loop_
_entity_poly.entity_id
_entity_poly.type
_entity_poly.pdbx_seq_one_letter_code
_entity_poly.pdbx_strand_id
1 'polypeptide(L)'
;MLKVDNNLFFANAVTGKDRAEQPVSGQAASFAQYLQSAVEEQSSVQAGDVSGLDCPPCDDRGDTRDAILGLAGELLENIESFASALGDVNRSLKDVEPMVGQMQTLAERLNALNDDGALTADSELKGLLSDVISQAQAEVMKFRRGDYA
;
A
#
# COMPACT_ATOMS: atom_id res chain seq x y z
N MET A 1 21.35 0.43 40.05
CA MET A 1 20.65 -0.85 39.89
C MET A 1 19.17 -0.58 40.18
N LEU A 2 18.39 -0.25 39.15
CA LEU A 2 16.95 -0.02 39.28
C LEU A 2 16.23 -1.31 38.92
N LYS A 3 15.49 -1.86 39.88
CA LYS A 3 14.52 -2.94 39.65
C LYS A 3 13.21 -2.26 39.23
N VAL A 4 12.73 -2.55 38.03
CA VAL A 4 11.39 -2.17 37.57
C VAL A 4 10.61 -3.47 37.50
N ASP A 5 9.72 -3.66 38.48
CA ASP A 5 8.82 -4.80 38.57
C ASP A 5 7.66 -4.62 37.59
N ASN A 6 7.47 -5.63 36.75
CA ASN A 6 6.48 -5.72 35.69
C ASN A 6 5.12 -6.14 36.29
N ASN A 7 4.22 -5.18 36.54
CA ASN A 7 2.89 -5.44 37.08
C ASN A 7 1.85 -5.54 35.94
N LEU A 8 1.71 -6.75 35.41
CA LEU A 8 0.65 -7.18 34.50
C LEU A 8 -0.67 -7.29 35.28
N PHE A 9 -1.50 -6.24 35.22
CA PHE A 9 -2.88 -6.28 35.74
C PHE A 9 -3.82 -6.81 34.65
N PHE A 10 -4.11 -8.11 34.70
CA PHE A 10 -5.28 -8.73 34.06
C PHE A 10 -6.39 -8.89 35.10
N ALA A 11 -7.44 -8.08 34.99
CA ALA A 11 -8.75 -8.21 35.66
C ALA A 11 -9.71 -7.29 34.87
N ASN A 12 -10.89 -7.65 34.35
CA ASN A 12 -12.01 -8.54 34.71
C ASN A 12 -12.70 -8.93 33.38
N ALA A 13 -13.16 -10.15 33.06
CA ALA A 13 -14.11 -11.08 33.69
C ALA A 13 -15.52 -10.50 33.95
N VAL A 14 -16.53 -11.07 33.26
CA VAL A 14 -17.99 -11.23 33.58
C VAL A 14 -18.90 -10.79 32.43
N THR A 15 -19.39 -11.69 31.56
CA THR A 15 -20.58 -12.56 31.64
C THR A 15 -21.93 -11.89 31.93
N GLY A 16 -22.86 -12.06 30.98
CA GLY A 16 -24.30 -12.00 31.15
C GLY A 16 -24.98 -11.09 30.12
N LYS A 17 -26.17 -11.38 29.57
CA LYS A 17 -27.12 -12.48 29.74
C LYS A 17 -28.32 -12.14 28.83
N ASP A 18 -28.77 -13.12 28.03
CA ASP A 18 -30.14 -13.34 27.55
C ASP A 18 -30.93 -12.28 26.72
N ARG A 19 -31.53 -12.81 25.62
CA ARG A 19 -32.92 -12.64 25.17
C ARG A 19 -33.26 -11.50 24.19
N ALA A 20 -33.47 -11.87 22.92
CA ALA A 20 -34.81 -11.98 22.33
C ALA A 20 -34.73 -12.38 20.84
N GLU A 21 -35.15 -13.62 20.55
CA GLU A 21 -35.65 -13.98 19.22
C GLU A 21 -37.04 -13.37 19.03
N GLN A 22 -37.20 -12.60 17.95
CA GLN A 22 -38.48 -12.47 17.23
C GLN A 22 -38.18 -12.31 15.74
N PRO A 23 -38.50 -13.30 14.89
CA PRO A 23 -38.65 -13.05 13.47
C PRO A 23 -40.01 -12.37 13.26
N VAL A 24 -40.00 -11.05 13.08
CA VAL A 24 -41.19 -10.33 12.62
C VAL A 24 -41.37 -10.65 11.14
N SER A 25 -42.22 -11.63 10.84
CA SER A 25 -42.83 -11.75 9.52
C SER A 25 -43.68 -10.51 9.27
N GLY A 26 -43.23 -9.66 8.35
CA GLY A 26 -43.99 -8.50 7.90
C GLY A 26 -43.34 -7.93 6.65
N GLN A 27 -44.07 -7.99 5.53
CA GLN A 27 -43.72 -7.42 4.22
C GLN A 27 -42.66 -8.19 3.42
N ALA A 28 -43.08 -9.34 2.90
CA ALA A 28 -42.59 -9.75 1.58
C ALA A 28 -43.05 -8.70 0.56
N ALA A 29 -42.17 -7.74 0.24
CA ALA A 29 -42.28 -7.00 -1.01
C ALA A 29 -42.43 -8.05 -2.10
N SER A 30 -43.57 -8.03 -2.79
CA SER A 30 -43.86 -9.03 -3.81
C SER A 30 -42.77 -8.94 -4.86
N PHE A 31 -42.30 -10.09 -5.36
CA PHE A 31 -41.27 -10.13 -6.42
C PHE A 31 -41.63 -9.23 -7.62
N ALA A 32 -42.92 -9.04 -7.88
CA ALA A 32 -43.44 -8.07 -8.84
C ALA A 32 -43.00 -6.61 -8.56
N GLN A 33 -42.92 -6.21 -7.29
CA GLN A 33 -42.47 -4.88 -6.88
C GLN A 33 -40.96 -4.68 -7.05
N TYR A 34 -40.17 -5.75 -6.89
CA TYR A 34 -38.74 -5.74 -7.25
C TYR A 34 -38.53 -5.66 -8.77
N LEU A 35 -39.33 -6.39 -9.55
CA LEU A 35 -39.28 -6.29 -11.02
C LEU A 35 -39.69 -4.90 -11.51
N GLN A 36 -40.70 -4.29 -10.89
CA GLN A 36 -41.16 -2.94 -11.21
C GLN A 36 -40.06 -1.89 -10.93
N SER A 37 -39.39 -2.00 -9.78
CA SER A 37 -38.30 -1.08 -9.40
C SER A 37 -37.08 -1.23 -10.32
N ALA A 38 -36.72 -2.45 -10.71
CA ALA A 38 -35.60 -2.70 -11.62
C ALA A 38 -35.87 -2.19 -13.05
N VAL A 39 -37.14 -2.26 -13.51
CA VAL A 39 -37.56 -1.73 -14.83
C VAL A 39 -37.59 -0.20 -14.84
N GLU A 40 -37.98 0.43 -13.73
CA GLU A 40 -37.98 1.88 -13.60
C GLU A 40 -36.56 2.46 -13.50
N GLU A 41 -35.62 1.80 -12.82
CA GLU A 41 -34.20 2.20 -12.79
C GLU A 41 -33.49 2.05 -14.15
N GLN A 42 -33.98 1.18 -15.04
CA GLN A 42 -33.40 0.99 -16.37
C GLN A 42 -33.92 1.96 -17.46
N SER A 43 -34.92 2.79 -17.17
CA SER A 43 -35.60 3.59 -18.21
C SER A 43 -35.02 5.00 -18.44
N SER A 44 -33.86 5.34 -17.88
CA SER A 44 -33.19 6.62 -18.14
C SER A 44 -31.76 6.53 -18.68
N VAL A 45 -31.38 5.42 -19.32
CA VAL A 45 -30.12 5.36 -20.07
C VAL A 45 -30.42 5.45 -21.57
N GLN A 46 -30.14 6.64 -22.08
CA GLN A 46 -30.14 7.00 -23.48
C GLN A 46 -29.33 5.99 -24.30
N ALA A 47 -29.91 5.56 -25.42
CA ALA A 47 -29.32 4.61 -26.36
C ALA A 47 -27.88 5.00 -26.75
N GLY A 48 -26.93 4.11 -26.45
CA GLY A 48 -25.54 4.28 -26.81
C GLY A 48 -24.69 3.06 -26.46
N ASP A 49 -24.56 2.18 -27.44
CA ASP A 49 -23.47 1.21 -27.64
C ASP A 49 -23.36 -0.01 -26.69
N VAL A 50 -23.21 -1.18 -27.31
CA VAL A 50 -23.15 -2.50 -26.67
C VAL A 50 -21.72 -3.01 -26.76
N SER A 51 -20.96 -2.96 -25.66
CA SER A 51 -19.83 -3.86 -25.39
C SER A 51 -19.23 -3.56 -24.01
N GLY A 52 -19.29 -4.53 -23.10
CA GLY A 52 -18.57 -4.44 -21.84
C GLY A 52 -19.13 -5.40 -20.81
N LEU A 53 -18.48 -6.55 -20.68
CA LEU A 53 -18.77 -7.58 -19.70
C LEU A 53 -18.85 -6.99 -18.29
N ASP A 54 -19.96 -7.24 -17.60
CA ASP A 54 -20.10 -7.05 -16.16
C ASP A 54 -19.10 -7.99 -15.46
N CYS A 55 -17.88 -7.49 -15.25
CA CYS A 55 -16.88 -8.14 -14.41
C CYS A 55 -17.24 -7.87 -12.95
N PRO A 56 -17.15 -8.86 -12.04
CA PRO A 56 -17.23 -8.58 -10.61
C PRO A 56 -16.20 -7.50 -10.24
N PRO A 57 -16.44 -6.68 -9.20
CA PRO A 57 -15.49 -5.63 -8.81
C PRO A 57 -14.13 -6.27 -8.57
N CYS A 58 -13.22 -6.06 -9.51
CA CYS A 58 -11.82 -6.41 -9.36
C CYS A 58 -11.33 -5.67 -8.13
N ASP A 59 -10.84 -6.40 -7.14
CA ASP A 59 -10.18 -5.83 -5.97
C ASP A 59 -8.91 -5.11 -6.50
N ASP A 60 -9.01 -3.78 -6.65
CA ASP A 60 -8.00 -2.86 -7.19
C ASP A 60 -6.66 -2.86 -6.40
N ARG A 61 -6.61 -3.64 -5.31
CA ARG A 61 -5.43 -3.86 -4.49
C ARG A 61 -4.30 -4.58 -5.23
N GLY A 62 -4.60 -5.37 -6.25
CA GLY A 62 -3.58 -6.03 -7.08
C GLY A 62 -2.68 -5.02 -7.80
N ASP A 63 -3.28 -3.99 -8.39
CA ASP A 63 -2.58 -2.96 -9.17
C ASP A 63 -1.67 -2.10 -8.28
N THR A 64 -2.13 -1.80 -7.06
CA THR A 64 -1.34 -1.04 -6.08
C THR A 64 -0.11 -1.83 -5.61
N ARG A 65 -0.25 -3.14 -5.37
CA ARG A 65 0.89 -3.98 -4.96
C ARG A 65 1.94 -4.08 -6.05
N ASP A 66 1.52 -4.32 -7.28
CA ASP A 66 2.41 -4.43 -8.43
C ASP A 66 3.13 -3.10 -8.72
N ALA A 67 2.43 -1.97 -8.58
CA ALA A 67 3.02 -0.64 -8.67
C ALA A 67 4.10 -0.40 -7.60
N ILE A 68 3.87 -0.83 -6.36
CA ILE A 68 4.85 -0.67 -5.27
C ILE A 68 6.06 -1.57 -5.49
N LEU A 69 5.85 -2.82 -5.92
CA LEU A 69 6.96 -3.72 -6.26
C LEU A 69 7.76 -3.20 -7.45
N GLY A 70 7.10 -2.62 -8.46
CA GLY A 70 7.77 -1.96 -9.58
C GLY A 70 8.65 -0.79 -9.14
N LEU A 71 8.12 0.10 -8.29
CA LEU A 71 8.88 1.21 -7.70
C LEU A 71 10.05 0.72 -6.83
N ALA A 72 9.87 -0.34 -6.06
CA ALA A 72 10.93 -0.93 -5.25
C ALA A 72 12.03 -1.54 -6.13
N GLY A 73 11.65 -2.20 -7.22
CA GLY A 73 12.58 -2.71 -8.23
C GLY A 73 13.38 -1.59 -8.89
N GLU A 74 12.71 -0.52 -9.32
CA GLU A 74 13.37 0.66 -9.91
C GLU A 74 14.36 1.30 -8.94
N LEU A 75 14.00 1.39 -7.64
CA LEU A 75 14.90 1.90 -6.61
C LEU A 75 16.14 1.00 -6.43
N LEU A 76 15.95 -0.31 -6.39
CA LEU A 76 17.05 -1.28 -6.27
C LEU A 76 17.99 -1.21 -7.48
N GLU A 77 17.45 -1.17 -8.70
CA GLU A 77 18.24 -0.99 -9.92
C GLU A 77 19.03 0.33 -9.90
N ASN A 78 18.43 1.40 -9.36
CA ASN A 78 19.11 2.69 -9.21
C ASN A 78 20.27 2.61 -8.20
N ILE A 79 20.07 1.94 -7.06
CA ILE A 79 21.13 1.69 -6.05
C ILE A 79 22.26 0.87 -6.65
N GLU A 80 21.96 -0.20 -7.39
CA GLU A 80 22.97 -1.05 -8.04
C GLU A 80 23.75 -0.27 -9.10
N SER A 81 23.06 0.54 -9.90
CA SER A 81 23.67 1.39 -10.92
C SER A 81 24.54 2.48 -10.30
N PHE A 82 24.09 3.08 -9.19
CA PHE A 82 24.85 4.03 -8.39
C PHE A 82 26.12 3.38 -7.83
N ALA A 83 26.02 2.22 -7.19
CA ALA A 83 27.17 1.49 -6.65
C ALA A 83 28.17 1.10 -7.74
N SER A 84 27.68 0.68 -8.90
CA SER A 84 28.52 0.37 -10.06
C SER A 84 29.23 1.61 -10.60
N ALA A 85 28.53 2.76 -10.65
CA ALA A 85 29.11 4.01 -11.10
C ALA A 85 30.16 4.56 -10.13
N LEU A 86 30.00 4.36 -8.82
CA LEU A 86 31.02 4.69 -7.82
C LEU A 86 32.29 3.84 -7.93
N GLY A 87 32.16 2.60 -8.43
CA GLY A 87 33.31 1.71 -8.66
C GLY A 87 34.09 2.00 -9.95
N ASP A 88 33.54 2.82 -10.85
CA ASP A 88 34.18 3.14 -12.14
C ASP A 88 35.10 4.36 -12.01
N VAL A 89 36.41 4.13 -12.14
CA VAL A 89 37.46 5.15 -12.06
C VAL A 89 37.32 6.24 -13.14
N ASN A 90 36.57 5.97 -14.22
CA ASN A 90 36.37 6.92 -15.32
C ASN A 90 35.16 7.83 -15.14
N ARG A 91 34.29 7.58 -14.15
CA ARG A 91 33.11 8.43 -13.89
C ARG A 91 33.43 9.46 -12.83
N SER A 92 33.01 10.70 -13.09
CA SER A 92 33.10 11.76 -12.08
C SER A 92 31.91 11.71 -11.15
N LEU A 93 32.06 12.20 -9.92
CA LEU A 93 30.95 12.32 -8.97
C LEU A 93 29.79 13.16 -9.52
N LYS A 94 30.07 14.10 -10.43
CA LYS A 94 29.03 14.90 -11.10
C LYS A 94 28.14 14.07 -12.02
N ASP A 95 28.69 12.99 -12.58
CA ASP A 95 27.93 12.07 -13.43
C ASP A 95 27.02 11.15 -12.59
N VAL A 96 27.32 11.01 -11.30
CA VAL A 96 26.60 10.16 -10.34
C VAL A 96 25.52 10.95 -9.57
N GLU A 97 25.69 12.27 -9.41
CA GLU A 97 24.71 13.18 -8.80
C GLU A 97 23.25 13.01 -9.29
N PRO A 98 22.95 12.89 -10.60
CA PRO A 98 21.57 12.68 -11.06
C PRO A 98 20.98 11.35 -10.56
N MET A 99 21.79 10.30 -10.39
CA MET A 99 21.35 9.01 -9.87
C MET A 99 20.96 9.13 -8.39
N VAL A 100 21.72 9.92 -7.63
CA VAL A 100 21.41 10.24 -6.22
C VAL A 100 20.08 10.99 -6.09
N GLY A 101 19.81 11.94 -6.99
CA GLY A 101 18.52 12.63 -7.04
C GLY A 101 17.34 11.70 -7.35
N GLN A 102 17.55 10.74 -8.26
CA GLN A 102 16.57 9.72 -8.59
C GLN A 102 16.31 8.77 -7.41
N MET A 103 17.36 8.24 -6.77
CA MET A 103 17.23 7.43 -5.56
C MET A 103 16.40 8.13 -4.49
N GLN A 104 16.67 9.42 -4.23
CA GLN A 104 15.91 10.17 -3.23
C GLN A 104 14.44 10.27 -3.61
N THR A 105 14.14 10.61 -4.86
CA THR A 105 12.76 10.76 -5.35
C THR A 105 11.99 9.44 -5.25
N LEU A 106 12.61 8.34 -5.65
CA LEU A 106 12.03 7.00 -5.57
C LEU A 106 11.81 6.57 -4.13
N ALA A 107 12.79 6.80 -3.24
CA ALA A 107 12.68 6.50 -1.82
C ALA A 107 11.55 7.31 -1.14
N GLU A 108 11.41 8.59 -1.45
CA GLU A 108 10.32 9.43 -0.93
C GLU A 108 8.94 8.96 -1.41
N ARG A 109 8.82 8.59 -2.69
CA ARG A 109 7.58 8.05 -3.26
C ARG A 109 7.21 6.70 -2.65
N LEU A 110 8.19 5.81 -2.49
CA LEU A 110 7.99 4.50 -1.86
C LEU A 110 7.58 4.66 -0.40
N ASN A 111 8.18 5.62 0.32
CA ASN A 111 7.85 5.91 1.71
C ASN A 111 6.41 6.41 1.87
N ALA A 112 5.96 7.32 1.00
CA ALA A 112 4.57 7.78 1.00
C ALA A 112 3.58 6.62 0.83
N LEU A 113 3.84 5.72 -0.12
CA LEU A 113 2.99 4.54 -0.35
C LEU A 113 3.03 3.53 0.81
N ASN A 114 4.16 3.46 1.52
CA ASN A 114 4.32 2.60 2.69
C ASN A 114 3.55 3.12 3.93
N ASP A 115 3.45 4.44 4.06
CA ASP A 115 2.80 5.13 5.17
C ASP A 115 1.27 5.23 4.99
N ASP A 116 0.77 5.36 3.76
CA ASP A 116 -0.67 5.46 3.43
C ASP A 116 -1.47 4.17 3.70
N GLY A 117 -0.83 3.11 4.20
CA GLY A 117 -1.50 1.86 4.52
C GLY A 117 -1.89 1.02 3.29
N ALA A 118 -1.32 1.32 2.12
CA ALA A 118 -1.52 0.52 0.92
C ALA A 118 -1.09 -0.95 1.13
N LEU A 119 -0.11 -1.20 2.02
CA LEU A 119 0.35 -2.53 2.43
C LEU A 119 -0.15 -2.97 3.81
N THR A 120 -1.42 -2.74 4.17
CA THR A 120 -1.94 -3.14 5.48
C THR A 120 -1.93 -4.66 5.77
N ALA A 121 -1.68 -5.52 4.79
CA ALA A 121 -1.76 -6.98 4.94
C ALA A 121 -0.40 -7.70 5.05
N ASP A 122 0.69 -7.19 4.46
CA ASP A 122 1.99 -7.89 4.38
C ASP A 122 3.06 -7.19 5.24
N SER A 123 3.15 -7.57 6.53
CA SER A 123 4.12 -7.00 7.47
C SER A 123 5.59 -7.20 7.05
N GLU A 124 5.89 -8.31 6.36
CA GLU A 124 7.23 -8.62 5.88
C GLU A 124 7.64 -7.75 4.70
N LEU A 125 6.75 -7.58 3.71
CA LEU A 125 7.01 -6.71 2.56
C LEU A 125 7.16 -5.25 3.01
N LYS A 126 6.34 -4.82 3.98
CA LYS A 126 6.46 -3.50 4.59
C LYS A 126 7.85 -3.28 5.22
N GLY A 127 8.34 -4.29 5.95
CA GLY A 127 9.68 -4.28 6.54
C GLY A 127 10.78 -4.19 5.49
N LEU A 128 10.69 -5.04 4.45
CA LEU A 128 11.66 -5.03 3.35
C LEU A 128 11.71 -3.69 2.63
N LEU A 129 10.54 -3.09 2.32
CA LEU A 129 10.48 -1.77 1.68
C LEU A 129 11.11 -0.70 2.57
N SER A 130 10.85 -0.73 3.88
CA SER A 130 11.47 0.18 4.85
C SER A 130 13.00 0.05 4.87
N ASP A 131 13.53 -1.17 4.80
CA ASP A 131 14.96 -1.42 4.77
C ASP A 131 15.59 -0.86 3.48
N VAL A 132 14.95 -1.09 2.33
CA VAL A 132 15.41 -0.56 1.03
C VAL A 132 15.40 0.97 1.02
N ILE A 133 14.32 1.59 1.51
CA ILE A 133 14.21 3.05 1.64
C ILE A 133 15.32 3.58 2.55
N SER A 134 15.53 2.96 3.71
CA SER A 134 16.54 3.38 4.68
C SER A 134 17.95 3.29 4.09
N GLN A 135 18.23 2.21 3.35
CA GLN A 135 19.50 2.04 2.66
C GLN A 135 19.71 3.11 1.59
N ALA A 136 18.70 3.37 0.75
CA ALA A 136 18.76 4.42 -0.27
C ALA A 136 19.05 5.79 0.35
N GLN A 137 18.34 6.15 1.42
CA GLN A 137 18.54 7.41 2.13
C GLN A 137 19.94 7.52 2.73
N ALA A 138 20.48 6.42 3.28
CA ALA A 138 21.83 6.40 3.81
C ALA A 138 22.88 6.69 2.72
N GLU A 139 22.75 6.07 1.55
CA GLU A 139 23.65 6.31 0.41
C GLU A 139 23.55 7.76 -0.10
N VAL A 140 22.32 8.30 -0.21
CA VAL A 140 22.09 9.71 -0.56
C VAL A 140 22.77 10.65 0.45
N MET A 141 22.66 10.38 1.75
CA MET A 141 23.30 11.20 2.78
C MET A 141 24.83 11.11 2.73
N LYS A 142 25.40 9.92 2.55
CA LYS A 142 26.84 9.72 2.39
C LYS A 142 27.36 10.51 1.19
N PHE A 143 26.62 10.50 0.07
CA PHE A 143 27.00 11.26 -1.13
C PHE A 143 26.98 12.76 -0.89
N ARG A 144 25.92 13.28 -0.26
CA ARG A 144 25.80 14.71 0.08
C ARG A 144 26.85 15.19 1.06
N ARG A 145 27.29 14.32 1.97
CA ARG A 145 28.38 14.62 2.91
C ARG A 145 29.76 14.63 2.22
N GLY A 146 29.87 14.03 1.03
CA GLY A 146 31.12 13.90 0.30
C GLY A 146 31.94 12.67 0.70
N ASP A 147 31.32 11.64 1.27
CA ASP A 147 32.02 10.44 1.73
C ASP A 147 32.63 9.61 0.57
N TYR A 148 32.21 9.88 -0.67
CA TYR A 148 32.72 9.22 -1.88
C TYR A 148 33.75 10.08 -2.65
N ALA A 149 34.19 11.20 -2.08
CA ALA A 149 35.15 12.14 -2.69
C ALA A 149 36.59 11.93 -2.22
#